data_AF-A0A937Z1I6-F1
#
_entry.id   AF-A0A937Z1I6-F1
#
_cell.length_a   1.000
_cell.length_b   1.000
_cell.length_c   1.000
_cell.angle_alpha   90.00
_cell.angle_beta   90.00
_cell.angle_gamma   90.00
#
_symmetry.space_group_name_H-M   'P 1'
#
loop_
_entity.id
_entity.type
_entity.pdbx_description
1 polymer ?
#
loop_
_entity_poly.entity_id
_entity_poly.type
_entity_poly.pdbx_seq_one_letter_code
_entity_poly.pdbx_strand_id
1 'polypeptide(L)'
;LLLAAHQADGGAVVVAPGPGVVGTGTTFGTSALEMGQVVNAVAALGGRGVVVPRLSLADERPRHRGLSHHTVTALTVVALARVTVAFPAGYPELLEETTRRLPGHDIVEADASRTREWLRAHDLWPRSMGRSPDDDPVLFEAGGAGGVVGGGAG
;
A
#
# COMPACT_ATOMS: atom_id res chain seq x y z
N LEU A 1 -15.16 3.80 6.02
CA LEU A 1 -14.75 2.49 6.55
C LEU A 1 -15.81 1.88 7.46
N LEU A 2 -16.24 2.52 8.57
CA LEU A 2 -17.21 1.93 9.52
C LEU A 2 -18.51 1.41 8.86
N LEU A 3 -19.14 2.23 8.01
CA LEU A 3 -20.34 1.80 7.26
C LEU A 3 -20.05 0.61 6.34
N ALA A 4 -18.92 0.65 5.61
CA ALA A 4 -18.53 -0.44 4.72
C ALA A 4 -18.25 -1.74 5.50
N ALA A 5 -17.58 -1.65 6.65
CA ALA A 5 -17.32 -2.80 7.53
C ALA A 5 -18.63 -3.38 8.09
N HIS A 6 -19.58 -2.53 8.46
CA HIS A 6 -20.91 -2.96 8.90
C HIS A 6 -21.71 -3.67 7.79
N GLN A 7 -21.58 -3.21 6.54
CA GLN A 7 -22.26 -3.80 5.38
C GLN A 7 -21.56 -5.03 4.81
N ALA A 8 -20.26 -5.21 5.09
CA ALA A 8 -19.46 -6.30 4.52
C ALA A 8 -19.73 -7.67 5.15
N ASP A 9 -20.46 -7.76 6.27
CA ASP A 9 -20.89 -9.00 6.94
C ASP A 9 -19.83 -10.12 6.97
N GLY A 10 -18.60 -9.78 7.37
CA GLY A 10 -17.48 -10.74 7.45
C GLY A 10 -16.65 -10.92 6.17
N GLY A 11 -16.94 -10.16 5.10
CA GLY A 11 -16.13 -10.10 3.89
C GLY A 11 -14.88 -9.20 3.98
N ALA A 12 -14.29 -8.87 2.83
CA ALA A 12 -13.15 -7.96 2.73
C ALA A 12 -13.57 -6.55 2.26
N VAL A 13 -12.90 -5.51 2.76
CA VAL A 13 -13.10 -4.12 2.35
C VAL A 13 -11.81 -3.57 1.76
N VAL A 14 -11.85 -3.14 0.49
CA VAL A 14 -10.74 -2.41 -0.14
C VAL A 14 -10.97 -0.92 0.06
N VAL A 15 -9.98 -0.24 0.66
CA VAL A 15 -10.00 1.21 0.84
C VAL A 15 -8.90 1.83 -0.01
N ALA A 16 -9.27 2.74 -0.90
CA ALA A 16 -8.34 3.47 -1.74
C ALA A 16 -8.70 4.97 -1.74
N PRO A 17 -7.72 5.87 -1.94
CA PRO A 17 -7.99 7.30 -2.09
C PRO A 17 -8.99 7.56 -3.22
N GLY A 18 -9.98 8.42 -2.95
CA GLY A 18 -10.89 8.91 -3.99
C GLY A 18 -10.20 9.87 -4.97
N PRO A 19 -10.88 10.28 -6.05
CA PRO A 19 -10.38 11.31 -6.95
C PRO A 19 -10.18 12.66 -6.23
N GLY A 20 -9.24 13.48 -6.71
CA GLY A 20 -8.99 14.82 -6.15
C GLY A 20 -8.05 14.84 -4.94
N VAL A 21 -7.10 13.90 -4.85
CA VAL A 21 -6.03 13.88 -3.84
C VAL A 21 -5.31 15.23 -3.82
N VAL A 22 -5.51 16.01 -2.75
CA VAL A 22 -4.86 17.30 -2.55
C VAL A 22 -3.49 17.08 -1.95
N GLY A 23 -2.46 17.66 -2.55
CA GLY A 23 -1.10 17.71 -2.04
C GLY A 23 -0.60 19.15 -2.00
N THR A 24 -0.43 19.75 -0.82
CA THR A 24 0.04 21.13 -0.67
C THR A 24 1.57 21.24 -0.60
N GLY A 25 2.29 20.12 -0.78
CA GLY A 25 3.76 20.06 -0.68
C GLY A 25 4.30 20.13 0.75
N THR A 26 3.42 20.20 1.76
CA THR A 26 3.77 20.15 3.18
C THR A 26 3.62 18.73 3.74
N THR A 27 4.28 18.45 4.86
CA THR A 27 4.24 17.13 5.53
C THR A 27 2.82 16.64 5.79
N PHE A 28 1.91 17.54 6.20
CA PHE A 28 0.54 17.17 6.57
C PHE A 28 -0.51 17.49 5.51
N GLY A 29 -0.14 18.21 4.45
CA GLY A 29 -1.09 18.64 3.42
C GLY A 29 -1.33 17.61 2.34
N THR A 30 -1.51 16.34 2.69
CA THR A 30 -1.78 15.24 1.76
C THR A 30 -2.92 14.37 2.25
N SER A 31 -3.87 14.04 1.38
CA SER A 31 -4.94 13.09 1.74
C SER A 31 -4.43 11.66 1.89
N ALA A 32 -3.19 11.36 1.50
CA ALA A 32 -2.57 10.07 1.76
C ALA A 32 -2.45 9.75 3.28
N LEU A 33 -2.55 10.76 4.16
CA LEU A 33 -2.62 10.55 5.61
C LEU A 33 -3.87 9.80 6.08
N GLU A 34 -4.94 9.80 5.29
CA GLU A 34 -6.16 9.03 5.58
C GLU A 34 -5.86 7.54 5.77
N MET A 35 -4.80 7.02 5.14
CA MET A 35 -4.30 5.67 5.36
C MET A 35 -4.08 5.36 6.85
N GLY A 36 -3.46 6.27 7.60
CA GLY A 36 -3.23 6.08 9.04
C GLY A 36 -4.53 6.07 9.84
N GLN A 37 -5.51 6.90 9.45
CA GLN A 37 -6.84 6.90 10.07
C GLN A 37 -7.63 5.62 9.77
N VAL A 38 -7.49 5.08 8.56
CA VAL A 38 -8.07 3.79 8.17
C VAL A 38 -7.47 2.66 9.02
N VAL A 39 -6.15 2.65 9.22
CA VAL A 39 -5.49 1.67 10.11
C VAL A 39 -6.06 1.74 11.52
N ASN A 40 -6.21 2.94 12.08
CA ASN A 40 -6.78 3.14 13.43
C ASN A 40 -8.21 2.61 13.52
N ALA A 41 -9.04 2.88 12.51
CA ALA A 41 -10.41 2.40 12.47
C ALA A 41 -10.49 0.87 12.34
N VAL A 42 -9.62 0.25 11.53
CA VAL A 42 -9.54 -1.23 11.44
C VAL A 42 -9.19 -1.83 12.79
N ALA A 43 -8.17 -1.28 13.47
CA ALA A 43 -7.76 -1.75 14.79
C ALA A 43 -8.86 -1.58 15.84
N ALA A 44 -9.56 -0.43 15.85
CA ALA A 44 -10.67 -0.17 16.76
C ALA A 44 -11.86 -1.13 16.55
N LEU A 45 -12.04 -1.63 15.33
CA LEU A 45 -13.04 -2.63 14.99
C LEU A 45 -12.57 -4.08 15.25
N GLY A 46 -11.33 -4.30 15.70
CA GLY A 46 -10.75 -5.64 15.85
C GLY A 46 -10.49 -6.35 14.52
N GLY A 47 -10.45 -5.63 13.41
CA GLY A 47 -10.20 -6.19 12.09
C GLY A 47 -8.71 -6.42 11.81
N ARG A 48 -8.43 -7.22 10.78
CA ARG A 48 -7.07 -7.43 10.26
C ARG A 48 -6.78 -6.42 9.14
N GLY A 49 -5.90 -5.45 9.41
CA GLY A 49 -5.48 -4.46 8.41
C GLY A 49 -4.31 -4.95 7.57
N VAL A 50 -4.38 -4.74 6.26
CA VAL A 50 -3.26 -4.91 5.33
C VAL A 50 -3.08 -3.61 4.55
N VAL A 51 -1.89 -3.02 4.64
CA VAL A 51 -1.53 -1.81 3.89
C VAL A 51 -0.71 -2.20 2.66
N VAL A 52 -1.12 -1.67 1.50
CA VAL A 52 -0.32 -1.69 0.28
C VAL A 52 0.49 -0.40 0.22
N PRO A 53 1.82 -0.45 0.41
CA PRO A 53 2.65 0.73 0.29
C PRO A 53 2.78 1.14 -1.17
N ARG A 54 2.94 2.43 -1.43
CA ARG A 54 3.45 2.87 -2.73
C ARG A 54 4.97 2.71 -2.73
N LEU A 55 5.45 1.85 -3.63
CA LEU A 55 6.86 1.64 -3.94
C LEU A 55 7.15 2.15 -5.35
N SER A 56 8.38 2.56 -5.63
CA SER A 56 8.81 2.94 -6.97
C SER A 56 10.32 2.88 -7.09
N LEU A 57 10.84 2.27 -8.15
CA LEU A 57 12.28 2.32 -8.47
C LEU A 57 12.57 3.12 -9.74
N ALA A 58 11.53 3.38 -10.56
CA ALA A 58 11.67 4.05 -11.85
C ALA A 58 11.29 5.55 -11.85
N ASP A 59 10.92 6.15 -10.70
CA ASP A 59 10.58 7.58 -10.69
C ASP A 59 11.84 8.42 -10.98
N GLU A 60 11.76 9.34 -11.94
CA GLU A 60 12.90 10.21 -12.28
C GLU A 60 13.31 11.11 -11.11
N ARG A 61 12.36 11.46 -10.24
CA ARG A 61 12.60 12.33 -9.08
C ARG A 61 13.17 11.47 -7.94
N PRO A 62 14.43 11.69 -7.51
CA PRO A 62 15.08 10.80 -6.53
C PRO A 62 14.30 10.66 -5.22
N ARG A 63 13.67 11.73 -4.74
CA ARG A 63 12.83 11.74 -3.53
C ARG A 63 11.56 10.88 -3.60
N HIS A 64 11.17 10.41 -4.79
CA HIS A 64 10.00 9.56 -5.01
C HIS A 64 10.38 8.08 -5.28
N ARG A 65 11.69 7.76 -5.29
CA ARG A 65 12.18 6.38 -5.36
C ARG A 65 12.14 5.75 -3.97
N GLY A 66 12.05 4.43 -3.94
CA GLY A 66 11.91 3.62 -2.73
C GLY A 66 10.51 3.68 -2.14
N LEU A 67 10.43 3.61 -0.82
CA LEU A 67 9.17 3.71 -0.09
C LEU A 67 8.65 5.16 -0.08
N SER A 68 7.36 5.33 -0.39
CA SER A 68 6.74 6.66 -0.38
C SER A 68 6.83 7.33 0.99
N HIS A 69 7.28 8.59 1.00
CA HIS A 69 7.29 9.44 2.19
C HIS A 69 5.89 9.60 2.79
N HIS A 70 4.83 9.62 1.98
CA HIS A 70 3.47 9.72 2.48
C HIS A 70 3.03 8.45 3.22
N THR A 71 3.42 7.27 2.73
CA THR A 71 3.21 6.01 3.45
C THR A 71 3.95 6.02 4.79
N VAL A 72 5.21 6.48 4.80
CA VAL A 72 5.98 6.62 6.06
C VAL A 72 5.27 7.56 7.03
N THR A 73 4.88 8.76 6.60
CA THR A 73 4.19 9.71 7.49
C THR A 73 2.86 9.15 7.98
N ALA A 74 2.06 8.53 7.11
CA ALA A 74 0.78 7.95 7.50
C ALA A 74 0.94 6.86 8.56
N LEU A 75 1.93 5.98 8.42
CA LEU A 75 2.11 4.84 9.33
C LEU A 75 2.90 5.20 10.60
N THR A 76 3.85 6.11 10.53
CA THR A 76 4.70 6.45 11.70
C THR A 76 4.19 7.64 12.52
N VAL A 77 3.34 8.50 11.94
CA VAL A 77 2.81 9.70 12.61
C VAL A 77 1.31 9.62 12.88
N VAL A 78 0.54 9.02 11.97
CA VAL A 78 -0.93 9.05 12.04
C VAL A 78 -1.51 7.74 12.57
N ALA A 79 -0.97 6.60 12.14
CA ALA A 79 -1.39 5.31 12.67
C ALA A 79 -0.93 5.16 14.13
N LEU A 80 -1.88 4.81 14.99
CA LEU A 80 -1.70 4.54 16.41
C LEU A 80 -1.62 3.03 16.70
N ALA A 81 -1.97 2.20 15.71
CA ALA A 81 -1.95 0.75 15.80
C ALA A 81 -0.92 0.14 14.85
N ARG A 82 -0.36 -1.00 15.27
CA ARG A 82 0.45 -1.86 14.39
C ARG A 82 -0.43 -2.38 13.25
N VAL A 83 0.17 -2.56 12.08
CA VAL A 83 -0.51 -3.12 10.90
C VAL A 83 0.46 -3.96 10.07
N THR A 84 -0.09 -4.91 9.31
CA THR A 84 0.66 -5.63 8.28
C THR A 84 0.84 -4.75 7.04
N VAL A 85 2.06 -4.66 6.54
CA VAL A 85 2.39 -4.00 5.28
C VAL A 85 2.79 -5.09 4.28
N ALA A 86 1.98 -5.26 3.24
CA ALA A 86 2.27 -6.23 2.20
C ALA A 86 3.42 -5.72 1.32
N PHE A 87 4.41 -6.58 1.07
CA PHE A 87 5.62 -6.23 0.34
C PHE A 87 5.89 -7.26 -0.77
N PRO A 88 6.22 -6.85 -2.01
CA PRO A 88 6.56 -7.80 -3.06
C PRO A 88 7.94 -8.40 -2.80
N ALA A 89 8.04 -9.73 -2.82
CA ALA A 89 9.31 -10.43 -2.69
C ALA A 89 10.27 -10.12 -3.86
N GLY A 90 11.58 -10.28 -3.64
CA GLY A 90 12.60 -10.09 -4.68
C GLY A 90 13.26 -8.71 -4.71
N TYR A 91 12.97 -7.83 -3.74
CA TYR A 91 13.56 -6.49 -3.62
C TYR A 91 14.28 -6.30 -2.27
N PRO A 92 15.40 -7.01 -2.00
CA PRO A 92 16.02 -7.05 -0.67
C PRO A 92 16.47 -5.69 -0.14
N GLU A 93 17.05 -4.84 -0.99
CA GLU A 93 17.51 -3.49 -0.61
C GLU A 93 16.33 -2.59 -0.20
N LEU A 94 15.23 -2.68 -0.95
CA LEU A 94 14.01 -1.92 -0.68
C LEU A 94 13.26 -2.46 0.54
N LEU A 95 13.32 -3.77 0.79
CA LEU A 95 12.79 -4.40 2.00
C LEU A 95 13.52 -3.89 3.23
N GLU A 96 14.85 -3.82 3.18
CA GLU A 96 15.67 -3.29 4.27
C GLU A 96 15.35 -1.81 4.53
N GLU A 97 15.25 -1.00 3.46
CA GLU A 97 14.79 0.39 3.56
C GLU A 97 13.41 0.49 4.21
N THR A 98 12.45 -0.32 3.76
CA THR A 98 11.07 -0.29 4.23
C THR A 98 10.97 -0.67 5.70
N THR A 99 11.65 -1.75 6.11
CA THR A 99 11.68 -2.24 7.49
C THR A 99 12.27 -1.18 8.43
N ARG A 100 13.36 -0.53 8.02
CA ARG A 100 13.99 0.56 8.79
C ARG A 100 13.10 1.79 8.91
N ARG A 101 12.32 2.12 7.88
CA ARG A 101 11.49 3.33 7.83
C ARG A 101 10.11 3.14 8.47
N LEU A 102 9.66 1.91 8.68
CA LEU A 102 8.37 1.57 9.29
C LEU A 102 8.54 0.75 10.57
N PRO A 103 9.27 1.25 11.59
CA PRO A 103 9.48 0.52 12.82
C PRO A 103 8.13 0.23 13.51
N GLY A 104 7.95 -1.00 14.00
CA GLY A 104 6.75 -1.39 14.73
C GLY A 104 5.57 -1.86 13.88
N HIS A 105 5.72 -1.94 12.56
CA HIS A 105 4.80 -2.60 11.63
C HIS A 105 5.34 -3.96 11.18
N ASP A 106 4.44 -4.87 10.80
CA ASP A 106 4.83 -6.20 10.33
C ASP A 106 4.94 -6.17 8.80
N ILE A 107 6.16 -6.19 8.27
CA ILE A 107 6.38 -6.26 6.82
C ILE A 107 6.29 -7.73 6.40
N VAL A 108 5.33 -8.05 5.54
CA VAL A 108 5.10 -9.42 5.05
C VAL A 108 5.38 -9.48 3.57
N GLU A 109 6.43 -10.22 3.22
CA GLU A 109 6.77 -10.50 1.82
C GLU A 109 5.79 -11.50 1.21
N ALA A 110 5.41 -11.26 -0.03
CA ALA A 110 4.60 -12.17 -0.82
C ALA A 110 5.12 -12.25 -2.26
N ASP A 111 5.06 -13.43 -2.86
CA ASP A 111 5.33 -13.59 -4.29
C ASP A 111 4.21 -12.93 -5.10
N ALA A 112 4.56 -11.80 -5.72
CA ALA A 112 3.70 -11.03 -6.60
C ALA A 112 4.26 -10.97 -8.03
N SER A 113 5.23 -11.81 -8.37
CA SER A 113 5.92 -11.80 -9.67
C SER A 113 4.99 -11.99 -10.87
N ARG A 114 3.86 -12.66 -10.67
CA ARG A 114 2.84 -12.89 -11.70
C ARG A 114 1.83 -11.76 -11.86
N THR A 115 1.95 -10.66 -11.11
CA THR A 115 0.98 -9.54 -11.16
C THR A 115 0.80 -9.02 -12.58
N ARG A 116 1.89 -8.86 -13.33
CA ARG A 116 1.87 -8.34 -14.70
C ARG A 116 1.18 -9.29 -15.68
N GLU A 117 1.46 -10.59 -15.57
CA GLU A 117 0.78 -11.63 -16.35
C GLU A 117 -0.72 -11.62 -16.05
N TRP A 118 -1.08 -11.56 -14.77
CA TRP A 118 -2.46 -11.52 -14.32
C TRP A 118 -3.21 -10.29 -14.84
N LEU A 119 -2.61 -9.10 -14.76
CA LEU A 119 -3.20 -7.86 -15.27
C LEU A 119 -3.50 -7.96 -16.77
N ARG A 120 -2.56 -8.49 -17.56
CA ARG A 120 -2.74 -8.69 -19.01
C ARG A 120 -3.82 -9.71 -19.33
N ALA A 121 -3.86 -10.83 -18.60
CA ALA A 121 -4.86 -11.88 -18.80
C ALA A 121 -6.29 -11.40 -18.53
N HIS A 122 -6.46 -10.31 -17.79
CA HIS A 122 -7.76 -9.69 -17.47
C HIS A 122 -8.00 -8.36 -18.20
N ASP A 123 -7.20 -8.04 -19.23
CA ASP A 123 -7.29 -6.79 -19.99
C ASP A 123 -7.23 -5.52 -19.11
N LEU A 124 -6.47 -5.56 -18.02
CA LEU A 124 -6.26 -4.44 -17.10
C LEU A 124 -4.94 -3.72 -17.42
N TRP A 125 -5.05 -2.42 -17.68
CA TRP A 125 -3.93 -1.56 -18.09
C TRP A 125 -3.70 -0.40 -17.13
N PRO A 126 -3.43 -0.68 -15.83
CA PRO A 126 -3.31 0.38 -14.83
C PRO A 126 -2.09 1.26 -15.14
N ARG A 127 -2.22 2.54 -14.82
CA ARG A 127 -1.11 3.50 -14.91
C ARG A 127 -0.98 4.28 -13.60
N SER A 128 0.26 4.61 -13.25
CA SER A 128 0.59 5.46 -12.11
C SER A 128 1.60 6.52 -12.51
N MET A 129 1.18 7.79 -12.48
CA MET A 129 1.99 8.93 -12.95
C MET A 129 2.62 8.67 -14.34
N GLY A 130 1.81 8.21 -15.29
CA GLY A 130 2.25 7.91 -16.66
C GLY A 130 2.91 6.55 -16.86
N ARG A 131 3.37 5.87 -15.81
CA ARG A 131 4.07 4.59 -15.88
C ARG A 131 3.13 3.40 -15.87
N SER A 132 3.48 2.36 -16.59
CA SER A 132 2.84 1.05 -16.66
C SER A 132 3.57 0.01 -15.78
N PRO A 133 3.02 -1.20 -15.60
CA PRO A 133 3.73 -2.32 -14.94
C PRO A 133 5.06 -2.69 -15.59
N ASP A 134 5.27 -2.30 -16.84
CA ASP A 134 6.49 -2.54 -17.59
C ASP A 134 7.58 -1.53 -17.21
N ASP A 135 7.17 -0.31 -16.86
CA ASP A 135 8.06 0.81 -16.55
C ASP A 135 8.50 0.80 -15.07
N ASP A 136 7.63 0.40 -14.15
CA ASP A 136 7.89 0.39 -12.70
C ASP A 136 7.26 -0.83 -12.00
N PRO A 137 7.79 -2.06 -12.21
CA PRO A 137 7.15 -3.30 -11.78
C PRO A 137 6.78 -3.33 -10.30
N VAL A 138 7.71 -2.91 -9.44
CA VAL A 138 7.55 -2.92 -7.96
C VAL A 138 6.30 -2.17 -7.49
N LEU A 139 5.90 -1.11 -8.20
CA LEU A 139 4.71 -0.32 -7.85
C LEU A 139 3.44 -1.16 -7.96
N PHE A 140 3.35 -1.99 -9.00
CA PHE A 140 2.17 -2.79 -9.29
C PHE A 140 2.23 -4.13 -8.55
N GLU A 141 3.42 -4.72 -8.43
CA GLU A 141 3.65 -5.91 -7.61
C GLU A 141 3.32 -5.66 -6.14
N ALA A 142 3.49 -4.44 -5.61
CA ALA A 142 3.00 -4.09 -4.27
C ALA A 142 1.47 -4.29 -4.15
N GLY A 143 0.70 -3.94 -5.18
CA GLY A 143 -0.73 -4.22 -5.25
C GLY A 143 -1.04 -5.72 -5.28
N GLY A 144 -0.28 -6.48 -6.08
CA GLY A 144 -0.38 -7.94 -6.12
C GLY A 144 -0.08 -8.60 -4.77
N ALA A 145 1.00 -8.16 -4.10
CA ALA A 145 1.35 -8.60 -2.75
C ALA A 145 0.23 -8.30 -1.76
N GLY A 146 -0.42 -7.13 -1.87
CA GLY A 146 -1.62 -6.79 -1.12
C GLY A 146 -2.76 -7.80 -1.32
N GLY A 147 -2.99 -8.24 -2.55
CA GLY A 147 -3.97 -9.28 -2.86
C GLY A 147 -3.62 -10.63 -2.24
N VAL A 148 -2.35 -11.05 -2.31
CA VAL A 148 -1.88 -12.31 -1.73
C VAL A 148 -1.99 -12.31 -0.20
N VAL A 149 -1.47 -11.27 0.47
CA VAL A 149 -1.50 -11.14 1.94
C VAL A 149 -2.92 -10.88 2.46
N GLY A 150 -3.73 -10.16 1.68
CA GLY A 150 -5.14 -9.91 1.97
C GLY A 150 -6.00 -11.17 1.84
N GLY A 151 -5.77 -11.98 0.81
CA GLY A 151 -6.55 -13.20 0.53
C GLY A 151 -6.11 -14.44 1.30
N GLY A 152 -4.85 -14.51 1.75
CA GLY A 152 -4.25 -15.70 2.38
C GLY A 152 -4.62 -15.94 3.86
N ALA A 153 -5.73 -15.41 4.36
CA ALA A 153 -6.26 -15.75 5.69
C ALA A 153 -7.61 -16.46 5.53
N GLY A 154 -7.52 -17.76 5.20
CA GLY A 154 -8.60 -18.74 5.18
C GLY A 154 -8.03 -20.12 5.46
#